data_AF-A0AAV0USW1-F1
#
_entry.id   AF-A0AAV0USW1-F1
#
_cell.length_a   1.000
_cell.length_b   1.000
_cell.length_c   1.000
_cell.angle_alpha   90.00
_cell.angle_beta   90.00
_cell.angle_gamma   90.00
#
_symmetry.space_group_name_H-M   'P 1'
#
loop_
_entity.id
_entity.type
_entity.pdbx_description
1 polymer ?
#
loop_
_entity_poly.entity_id
_entity_poly.type
_entity_poly.pdbx_seq_one_letter_code
_entity_poly.pdbx_strand_id
1 'polypeptide(L)'
;MSKDDQATGAGVIGVKRIAGSLAMARAFGDFYLKCPKLSSTPFQQSTVTLEPSITTVYMDGSEKYVILASDGLWDVITPQEAVHIGNKFDPAQSLFFTTVSAVLIHAALEKIAHGDGLMMHELMAMPKRLSTETFS
;
A
#
# COMPACT_ATOMS: atom_id res chain seq x y z
N MET A 1 13.41 -6.51 24.12
CA MET A 1 14.20 -6.35 22.89
C MET A 1 14.36 -7.75 22.30
N SER A 2 13.56 -8.07 21.28
CA SER A 2 13.55 -9.39 20.62
C SER A 2 14.65 -9.45 19.57
N LYS A 3 15.18 -10.65 19.32
CA LYS A 3 16.47 -10.94 18.69
C LYS A 3 16.51 -10.84 17.15
N ASP A 4 15.62 -10.08 16.54
CA ASP A 4 15.47 -10.08 15.06
C ASP A 4 16.08 -8.85 14.36
N ASP A 5 16.71 -7.93 15.09
CA ASP A 5 17.33 -6.72 14.55
C ASP A 5 18.85 -6.86 14.32
N GLN A 6 19.30 -7.88 13.57
CA GLN A 6 20.66 -7.86 13.01
C GLN A 6 20.66 -7.86 11.47
N ALA A 7 21.16 -6.74 10.97
CA ALA A 7 21.24 -6.30 9.59
C ALA A 7 22.11 -7.19 8.68
N THR A 8 21.72 -7.26 7.41
CA THR A 8 22.67 -7.32 6.29
C THR A 8 22.59 -6.01 5.52
N GLY A 9 23.72 -5.33 5.47
CA GLY A 9 23.91 -4.04 4.80
C GLY A 9 23.91 -4.10 3.28
N ALA A 10 24.22 -2.93 2.71
CA ALA A 10 24.08 -2.50 1.33
C ALA A 10 22.65 -2.07 0.95
N GLY A 11 22.48 -0.76 0.80
CA GLY A 11 21.25 -0.10 0.41
C GLY A 11 20.78 -0.52 -0.98
N VAL A 12 19.97 -1.57 -1.01
CA VAL A 12 19.07 -1.84 -2.11
C VAL A 12 17.77 -1.13 -1.77
N ILE A 13 17.51 0.02 -2.41
CA ILE A 13 16.19 0.64 -2.44
C ILE A 13 15.32 -0.26 -3.34
N GLY A 14 14.88 -1.38 -2.79
CA GLY A 14 14.11 -2.39 -3.51
C GLY A 14 13.14 -3.09 -2.57
N VAL A 15 11.93 -3.34 -3.07
CA VAL A 15 10.91 -4.07 -2.31
C VAL A 15 11.42 -5.47 -2.01
N LYS A 16 11.45 -5.86 -0.74
CA LYS A 16 11.84 -7.22 -0.33
C LYS A 16 10.77 -8.20 -0.82
N ARG A 17 11.07 -8.93 -1.90
CA ARG A 17 10.16 -9.92 -2.50
C ARG A 17 10.43 -11.32 -1.95
N ILE A 18 9.39 -11.97 -1.48
CA ILE A 18 9.35 -13.40 -1.17
C ILE A 18 9.36 -14.17 -2.48
N ALA A 19 10.21 -15.20 -2.56
CA ALA A 19 10.35 -16.02 -3.76
C ALA A 19 10.66 -15.24 -5.06
N GLY A 20 11.20 -14.02 -4.94
CA GLY A 20 11.45 -13.14 -6.08
C GLY A 20 10.19 -12.50 -6.70
N SER A 21 8.99 -12.87 -6.25
CA SER A 21 7.72 -12.44 -6.87
C SER A 21 6.83 -11.65 -5.92
N LEU A 22 6.62 -12.14 -4.70
CA LEU A 22 5.58 -11.62 -3.80
C LEU A 22 6.13 -10.56 -2.84
N ALA A 23 5.62 -9.34 -2.91
CA ALA A 23 6.03 -8.23 -2.04
C ALA A 23 5.41 -8.28 -0.62
N MET A 24 4.59 -9.28 -0.32
CA MET A 24 3.80 -9.37 0.92
C MET A 24 4.03 -10.70 1.66
N ALA A 25 4.30 -10.64 2.96
CA ALA A 25 4.44 -11.82 3.82
C ALA A 25 3.10 -12.43 4.28
N ARG A 26 1.98 -11.76 3.98
CA ARG A 26 0.63 -12.21 4.30
C ARG A 26 -0.27 -11.99 3.09
N ALA A 27 -0.99 -13.00 2.68
CA ALA A 27 -1.92 -12.93 1.56
C ALA A 27 -2.96 -14.04 1.68
N PHE A 28 -4.15 -13.87 1.11
CA PHE A 28 -5.03 -15.00 0.78
C PHE A 28 -4.56 -15.63 -0.54
N GLY A 29 -4.79 -16.93 -0.75
CA GLY A 29 -4.30 -17.62 -1.96
C GLY A 29 -2.86 -18.12 -1.82
N ASP A 30 -2.01 -17.97 -2.84
CA ASP A 30 -0.57 -18.34 -2.84
C ASP A 30 -0.27 -19.71 -2.21
N PHE A 31 -1.09 -20.72 -2.53
CA PHE A 31 -1.01 -22.03 -1.87
C PHE A 31 0.34 -22.73 -2.07
N TYR A 32 1.02 -22.46 -3.19
CA TYR A 32 2.36 -22.96 -3.48
C TYR A 32 3.43 -22.42 -2.51
N LEU A 33 3.17 -21.31 -1.81
CA LEU A 33 4.05 -20.74 -0.77
C LEU A 33 3.63 -21.14 0.66
N LYS A 34 2.58 -21.95 0.82
CA LYS A 34 1.94 -22.30 2.11
C LYS A 34 1.89 -23.80 2.37
N CYS A 35 1.65 -24.58 1.32
CA CYS A 35 1.43 -26.02 1.41
C CYS A 35 2.61 -26.76 0.78
N PRO A 36 3.37 -27.57 1.54
CA PRO A 36 4.49 -28.35 0.99
C PRO A 36 4.08 -29.29 -0.16
N LYS A 37 2.83 -29.80 -0.15
CA LYS A 37 2.26 -30.65 -1.21
C LYS A 37 2.05 -29.93 -2.54
N LEU A 38 1.93 -28.61 -2.52
CA LEU A 38 1.73 -27.75 -3.69
C LEU A 38 2.98 -26.90 -3.98
N SER A 39 4.05 -27.10 -3.21
CA SER A 39 5.28 -26.33 -3.30
C SER A 39 6.38 -27.13 -4.02
N SER A 40 7.22 -26.43 -4.77
CA SER A 40 8.39 -26.98 -5.45
C SER A 40 9.66 -26.36 -4.87
N THR A 41 10.78 -27.08 -4.92
CA THR A 41 12.09 -26.57 -4.49
C THR A 41 12.39 -25.25 -5.21
N PRO A 42 12.80 -24.18 -4.50
CA PRO A 42 13.29 -24.13 -3.11
C PRO A 42 12.24 -23.77 -2.02
N PHE A 43 10.96 -23.56 -2.35
CA PHE A 43 9.97 -22.95 -1.44
C PHE A 43 9.21 -23.93 -0.54
N GLN A 44 9.83 -25.04 -0.14
CA GLN A 44 9.17 -26.12 0.60
C GLN A 44 8.74 -25.73 2.03
N GLN A 45 9.17 -24.57 2.53
CA GLN A 45 8.75 -24.01 3.81
C GLN A 45 7.72 -22.91 3.61
N SER A 46 6.71 -22.87 4.49
CA SER A 46 5.67 -21.85 4.47
C SER A 46 6.29 -20.47 4.64
N THR A 47 6.30 -19.67 3.58
CA THR A 47 6.94 -18.36 3.56
C THR A 47 5.92 -17.22 3.66
N VAL A 48 4.63 -17.53 3.52
CA VAL A 48 3.51 -16.58 3.58
C VAL A 48 2.46 -17.12 4.54
N THR A 49 1.93 -16.28 5.43
CA THR A 49 0.85 -16.69 6.35
C THR A 49 -0.52 -16.15 5.93
N LEU A 50 -1.58 -16.88 6.31
CA LEU A 50 -2.98 -16.47 6.18
C LEU A 50 -3.50 -15.80 7.46
N GLU A 51 -2.75 -15.88 8.55
CA GLU A 51 -3.20 -15.37 9.84
C GLU A 51 -3.25 -13.84 9.84
N PRO A 52 -4.40 -13.23 10.15
CA PRO A 52 -4.50 -11.78 10.27
C PRO A 52 -3.85 -11.30 11.57
N SER A 53 -3.36 -10.06 11.56
CA SER A 53 -3.06 -9.35 12.81
C SER A 53 -4.35 -8.73 13.33
N ILE A 54 -4.76 -9.09 14.54
CA ILE A 54 -6.00 -8.59 15.15
C ILE A 54 -5.64 -7.52 16.16
N THR A 55 -6.29 -6.36 16.08
CA THR A 55 -6.17 -5.28 17.06
C THR A 55 -7.56 -4.78 17.40
N THR A 56 -7.87 -4.72 18.69
CA THR A 56 -9.14 -4.23 19.20
C THR A 56 -8.96 -2.82 19.71
N VAL A 57 -9.78 -1.89 19.21
CA VAL A 57 -9.82 -0.50 19.65
C VAL A 57 -11.18 -0.25 20.28
N TYR A 58 -11.19 0.18 21.55
CA TYR A 58 -12.41 0.57 22.24
C TYR A 58 -12.73 2.03 21.89
N MET A 59 -13.89 2.25 21.28
CA MET A 59 -14.35 3.58 20.89
C MET A 59 -15.15 4.19 22.05
N ASP A 60 -14.88 5.46 22.37
CA ASP A 60 -15.63 6.22 23.36
C ASP A 60 -16.67 7.17 22.74
N GLY A 61 -16.73 7.20 21.40
CA GLY A 61 -17.64 8.05 20.64
C GLY A 61 -17.07 9.43 20.30
N SER A 62 -15.82 9.71 20.68
CA SER A 62 -15.09 10.92 20.25
C SER A 62 -14.52 10.79 18.84
N GLU A 63 -14.40 9.57 18.33
CA GLU A 63 -13.85 9.29 17.00
C GLU A 63 -14.80 9.79 15.89
N LYS A 64 -14.24 10.52 14.91
CA LYS A 64 -15.03 11.10 13.81
C LYS A 64 -15.19 10.15 12.63
N TYR A 65 -14.11 9.46 12.27
CA TYR A 65 -14.06 8.57 11.10
C TYR A 65 -12.81 7.68 11.16
N VAL A 66 -12.81 6.62 10.36
CA VAL A 66 -11.64 5.78 10.07
C VAL A 66 -11.29 5.89 8.59
N ILE A 67 -9.99 5.97 8.28
CA ILE A 67 -9.50 5.94 6.89
C ILE A 67 -8.87 4.57 6.66
N LEU A 68 -9.42 3.83 5.70
CA LEU A 68 -8.87 2.58 5.20
C LEU A 68 -8.48 2.79 3.74
N ALA A 69 -7.23 2.51 3.42
CA ALA A 69 -6.71 2.60 2.06
C ALA A 69 -5.58 1.58 1.85
N SER A 70 -5.29 1.30 0.58
CA SER A 70 -4.14 0.48 0.20
C SER A 70 -2.83 1.27 0.29
N ASP A 71 -1.71 0.55 0.15
CA ASP A 71 -0.35 1.10 0.02
C ASP A 71 -0.27 2.25 -0.99
N GLY A 72 -0.95 2.17 -2.14
CA GLY A 72 -0.93 3.25 -3.14
C GLY A 72 -1.34 4.65 -2.63
N LEU A 73 -2.15 4.75 -1.56
CA LEU A 73 -2.39 6.03 -0.89
C LEU A 73 -1.28 6.33 0.13
N TRP A 74 -0.98 5.36 0.99
CA TRP A 74 -0.08 5.53 2.13
C TRP A 74 1.39 5.69 1.76
N ASP A 75 1.78 5.26 0.56
CA ASP A 75 3.12 5.43 0.00
C ASP A 75 3.44 6.91 -0.28
N VAL A 76 2.40 7.74 -0.45
CA VAL A 76 2.56 9.15 -0.83
C VAL A 76 1.90 10.13 0.15
N ILE A 77 0.80 9.74 0.81
CA ILE A 77 0.11 10.56 1.81
C ILE A 77 0.35 9.97 3.21
N THR A 78 0.84 10.80 4.12
CA THR A 78 1.00 10.42 5.53
C THR A 78 -0.36 10.37 6.26
N PRO A 79 -0.50 9.58 7.33
CA PRO A 79 -1.73 9.52 8.11
C PRO A 79 -2.23 10.89 8.59
N GLN A 80 -1.31 11.77 8.99
CA GLN A 80 -1.62 13.12 9.46
C GLN A 80 -2.11 14.02 8.33
N GLU A 81 -1.51 13.96 7.14
CA GLU A 81 -2.00 14.66 5.95
C GLU A 81 -3.40 14.17 5.56
N ALA A 82 -3.66 12.86 5.58
CA ALA A 82 -4.96 12.29 5.26
C ALA A 82 -6.06 12.80 6.21
N VAL A 83 -5.79 12.80 7.52
CA VAL A 83 -6.70 13.35 8.54
C VAL A 83 -6.89 14.86 8.36
N HIS A 84 -5.83 15.59 8.00
CA HIS A 84 -5.92 17.02 7.74
C HIS A 84 -6.83 17.33 6.55
N ILE A 85 -6.67 16.61 5.44
CA ILE A 85 -7.52 16.73 4.24
C ILE A 85 -8.98 16.40 4.60
N GLY A 86 -9.21 15.28 5.30
CA GLY A 86 -10.55 14.87 5.72
C GLY A 86 -11.24 15.89 6.62
N ASN A 87 -10.51 16.50 7.57
CA ASN A 87 -11.05 17.51 8.47
C ASN A 87 -11.35 18.85 7.78
N LYS A 88 -10.65 19.18 6.70
CA LYS A 88 -10.86 20.42 5.93
C LYS A 88 -11.89 20.30 4.82
N PHE A 89 -12.25 19.08 4.43
CA PHE A 89 -13.18 18.86 3.34
C PHE A 89 -14.61 19.21 3.78
N ASP A 90 -15.21 20.17 3.08
CA ASP A 90 -16.64 20.48 3.17
C ASP A 90 -17.28 20.26 1.79
N PRO A 91 -18.17 19.26 1.63
CA PRO A 91 -18.82 18.97 0.36
C PRO A 91 -19.69 20.13 -0.13
N ALA A 92 -20.18 21.01 0.75
CA ALA A 92 -20.98 22.17 0.35
C ALA A 92 -20.13 23.31 -0.26
N GLN A 93 -18.83 23.34 0.03
CA GLN A 93 -17.88 24.34 -0.49
C GLN A 93 -17.01 23.81 -1.63
N SER A 94 -17.03 22.51 -1.86
CA SER A 94 -16.22 21.86 -2.90
C SER A 94 -16.91 21.90 -4.26
N LEU A 95 -16.24 22.51 -5.25
CA LEU A 95 -16.72 22.61 -6.63
C LEU A 95 -16.44 21.35 -7.48
N PHE A 96 -15.40 20.59 -7.12
CA PHE A 96 -14.85 19.53 -7.97
C PHE A 96 -15.02 18.12 -7.41
N PHE A 97 -15.11 17.99 -6.08
CA PHE A 97 -15.17 16.69 -5.42
C PHE A 97 -16.36 16.61 -4.48
N THR A 98 -17.07 15.49 -4.53
CA THR A 98 -18.24 15.22 -3.68
C THR A 98 -17.89 14.40 -2.44
N THR A 99 -16.75 13.71 -2.44
CA THR A 99 -16.33 12.82 -1.35
C THR A 99 -14.90 13.10 -0.89
N VAL A 100 -14.65 12.85 0.39
CA VAL A 100 -13.29 12.90 0.98
C VAL A 100 -12.35 11.92 0.26
N SER A 101 -12.86 10.75 -0.13
CA SER A 101 -12.06 9.75 -0.86
C SER A 101 -11.55 10.28 -2.19
N ALA A 102 -12.36 11.03 -2.95
CA ALA A 102 -11.94 11.61 -4.22
C ALA A 102 -10.86 12.68 -4.02
N VAL A 103 -10.98 13.51 -2.98
CA VAL A 103 -9.96 14.52 -2.64
C VAL A 103 -8.65 13.87 -2.21
N LEU A 104 -8.71 12.81 -1.40
CA LEU A 104 -7.52 12.06 -0.98
C LEU A 104 -6.80 11.43 -2.17
N ILE A 105 -7.55 10.83 -3.11
CA ILE A 105 -6.99 10.27 -4.35
C ILE A 105 -6.35 11.38 -5.19
N HIS A 106 -7.02 12.53 -5.34
CA HIS A 106 -6.48 13.65 -6.08
C HIS A 106 -5.17 14.17 -5.48
N ALA A 107 -5.15 14.40 -4.18
CA ALA A 107 -3.96 14.86 -3.46
C ALA A 107 -2.79 13.87 -3.60
N ALA A 108 -3.07 12.56 -3.56
CA ALA A 108 -2.06 11.53 -3.78
C ALA A 108 -1.48 11.60 -5.20
N LEU A 109 -2.34 11.71 -6.22
CA LEU A 109 -1.91 11.82 -7.62
C LEU A 109 -1.13 13.11 -7.88
N GLU A 110 -1.52 14.24 -7.28
CA GLU A 110 -0.77 15.50 -7.38
C GLU A 110 0.63 15.36 -6.79
N LYS A 111 0.75 14.67 -5.65
CA LYS A 111 2.05 14.45 -5.00
C LYS A 111 2.94 13.53 -5.81
N ILE A 112 2.37 12.51 -6.48
CA ILE A 112 3.09 11.67 -7.45
C ILE A 112 3.57 12.50 -8.64
N ALA A 113 2.67 13.29 -9.24
CA ALA A 113 2.99 14.13 -10.39
C ALA A 113 4.14 15.10 -10.04
N HIS A 114 4.05 15.80 -8.91
CA HIS A 114 5.10 16.69 -8.43
C HIS A 114 6.41 15.96 -8.12
N GLY A 115 6.35 14.76 -7.56
CA GLY A 115 7.53 13.93 -7.28
C GLY A 115 8.30 13.56 -8.56
N ASP A 116 7.57 13.32 -9.65
CA ASP A 116 8.12 12.97 -10.96
C ASP A 116 8.38 14.20 -11.86
N GLY A 117 8.10 15.42 -11.37
CA GLY A 117 8.25 16.66 -12.13
C GLY A 117 7.23 16.84 -13.25
N LEU A 118 6.09 16.15 -13.16
CA LEU A 118 4.99 16.14 -14.13
C LEU A 118 3.84 17.03 -13.68
N MET A 119 3.08 17.55 -14.63
CA MET A 119 1.74 18.08 -14.38
C MET A 119 0.71 16.96 -14.30
N MET A 120 -0.41 17.22 -13.63
CA MET A 120 -1.49 16.23 -13.48
C MET A 120 -2.01 15.68 -14.80
N HIS A 121 -2.15 16.51 -15.84
CA HIS A 121 -2.61 16.05 -17.15
C HIS A 121 -1.57 15.12 -17.83
N GLU A 122 -0.28 15.31 -17.57
CA GLU A 122 0.79 14.48 -18.11
C GLU A 122 0.80 13.12 -17.42
N LEU A 123 0.67 13.09 -16.09
CA LEU A 123 0.53 11.86 -15.31
C LEU A 123 -0.67 11.04 -15.80
N MET A 124 -1.83 11.69 -16.01
CA MET A 124 -3.05 11.02 -16.49
C MET A 124 -2.95 10.50 -17.93
N ALA A 125 -2.09 11.12 -18.75
CA ALA A 125 -1.83 10.69 -20.12
C ALA A 125 -0.78 9.58 -20.22
N MET A 126 -0.12 9.22 -19.11
CA MET A 126 0.86 8.14 -19.12
C MET A 126 0.19 6.81 -19.48
N PRO A 127 0.80 6.00 -20.36
CA PRO A 127 0.31 4.66 -20.61
C PRO A 127 0.37 3.87 -19.30
N LYS A 128 -0.75 3.23 -18.93
CA LYS A 128 -0.79 2.31 -17.80
C LYS A 128 0.38 1.36 -17.93
N ARG A 129 1.25 1.31 -16.90
CA ARG A 129 2.39 0.40 -16.87
C ARG A 129 1.86 -1.02 -17.11
N LEU A 130 2.06 -1.54 -18.31
CA LEU A 130 1.76 -2.93 -18.62
C LEU A 130 2.62 -3.76 -17.67
N SER A 131 1.97 -4.48 -16.77
CA SER A 131 2.63 -5.50 -15.95
C SER A 131 3.01 -6.67 -16.86
N THR A 132 4.02 -6.45 -17.70
CA THR A 132 4.67 -7.50 -18.49
C THR A 132 6.13 -7.53 -18.06
N GLU A 133 6.35 -8.19 -16.92
CA GLU A 133 7.55 -9.00 -16.79
C GLU A 133 7.12 -10.46 -16.96
N THR A 134 6.79 -10.81 -18.21
CA THR A 134 6.91 -12.19 -18.70
C THR A 134 8.40 -12.49 -18.74
N PHE A 135 8.92 -13.12 -17.69
CA PHE A 135 10.24 -13.76 -17.74
C PHE A 135 10.07 -15.18 -18.26
N SER A 136 10.81 -15.48 -19.33
CA SER A 136 11.13 -16.84 -19.79
C SER A 136 11.96 -17.60 -18.77
#